data_AF-F6HTM4-F1
#
_entry.id   AF-F6HTM4-F1
#
_cell.length_a   1.000
_cell.length_b   1.000
_cell.length_c   1.000
_cell.angle_alpha   90.00
_cell.angle_beta   90.00
_cell.angle_gamma   90.00
#
_symmetry.space_group_name_H-M   'P 1'
#
loop_
_entity.id
_entity.type
_entity.pdbx_description
1 polymer ?
#
loop_
_entity_poly.entity_id
_entity_poly.type
_entity_poly.pdbx_seq_one_letter_code
_entity_poly.pdbx_strand_id
1 'polypeptide(L)'
;MGWAHWTWLLCMFRLGVAWKCPFISCISPLRVGISGLRSYLCQIQGFLCWWRREGKLVRSRSLWVEVRTSVIGLMQLLSKNMRMASLRLPDSIPSPAQDSERLNLALQGRGVDEQVIVWILGHRNAIQRKQIKDTYQQLYKESIIHRLQSKLSSGLKTAMILWMNEAPERDAILANKALKRKRKKINQLQVLVEIACASSPDHLMAVRQAYCSLYECSLEEDITSNISTSLQKLLVGLVSSYRHDRELVDFNLAKSEADKIHEAIEKNQLDHDDVVWILTTRNFFQLRATFVCYKQSYEVAIDQAINSSGNGDLGSILRGVILCIVSPEKHFAEVIKASTVGYWTKDEDSLTRAIVTRAEIDMTKIKGEYFKMNNTNLDDVVRRDTSGVYKSFLMALIGAKI
;
A
#
# COMPACT_ATOMS: atom_id res chain seq x y z
N MET A 1 -17.44 -35.66 -10.71
CA MET A 1 -16.77 -36.20 -9.50
C MET A 1 -17.06 -35.32 -8.26
N GLY A 2 -18.33 -35.08 -7.92
CA GLY A 2 -18.71 -34.06 -6.92
C GLY A 2 -19.49 -34.54 -5.70
N TRP A 3 -19.76 -35.84 -5.60
CA TRP A 3 -20.63 -36.38 -4.55
C TRP A 3 -19.89 -37.23 -3.50
N ALA A 4 -18.71 -37.77 -3.83
CA ALA A 4 -17.91 -38.60 -2.91
C ALA A 4 -17.20 -37.78 -1.80
N HIS A 5 -17.02 -36.47 -1.99
CA HIS A 5 -16.35 -35.61 -1.01
C HIS A 5 -17.27 -35.21 0.17
N TRP A 6 -18.59 -35.22 -0.05
CA TRP A 6 -19.58 -34.85 0.95
C TRP A 6 -19.95 -36.01 1.88
N THR A 7 -19.88 -37.25 1.39
CA THR A 7 -20.05 -38.46 2.21
C THR A 7 -18.93 -38.63 3.24
N TRP A 8 -17.71 -38.18 2.93
CA TRP A 8 -16.60 -38.18 3.89
C TRP A 8 -16.81 -37.17 5.03
N LEU A 9 -17.33 -35.98 4.70
CA LEU A 9 -17.73 -34.95 5.67
C LEU A 9 -18.89 -35.38 6.58
N LEU A 10 -19.86 -36.12 6.04
CA LEU A 10 -20.98 -36.68 6.82
C LEU A 10 -20.56 -37.83 7.73
N CYS A 11 -19.58 -38.65 7.32
CA CYS A 11 -19.07 -39.77 8.12
C CYS A 11 -18.26 -39.27 9.34
N MET A 12 -17.47 -38.20 9.16
CA MET A 12 -16.70 -37.57 10.25
C MET A 12 -17.58 -36.91 11.31
N PHE A 13 -18.83 -36.54 10.98
CA PHE A 13 -19.77 -35.93 11.91
C PHE A 13 -20.49 -36.92 12.83
N ARG A 14 -20.53 -38.22 12.50
CA ARG A 14 -21.17 -39.25 13.35
C ARG A 14 -20.29 -39.71 14.52
N LEU A 15 -18.99 -39.37 14.53
CA LEU A 15 -18.02 -39.86 15.52
C LEU A 15 -17.65 -38.86 16.62
N GLY A 16 -18.36 -37.74 16.77
CA GLY A 16 -18.27 -36.92 17.97
C GLY A 16 -16.88 -36.37 18.32
N VAL A 17 -16.03 -36.10 17.31
CA VAL A 17 -14.71 -35.49 17.54
C VAL A 17 -14.85 -33.97 17.47
N ALA A 18 -14.66 -33.31 18.61
CA ALA A 18 -14.61 -31.85 18.70
C ALA A 18 -13.43 -31.30 17.90
N TRP A 19 -13.69 -30.51 16.86
CA TRP A 19 -12.67 -29.67 16.22
C TRP A 19 -13.15 -28.23 16.08
N LYS A 20 -12.32 -27.32 16.60
CA LYS A 20 -12.21 -25.92 16.15
C LYS A 20 -12.07 -25.94 14.61
N CYS A 21 -13.04 -25.42 13.88
CA CYS A 21 -12.97 -25.37 12.41
C CYS A 21 -11.80 -24.50 11.93
N PRO A 22 -10.83 -25.03 11.15
CA PRO A 22 -9.81 -24.25 10.46
C PRO A 22 -10.23 -23.87 9.02
N PHE A 23 -11.51 -24.06 8.64
CA PHE A 23 -11.97 -23.85 7.27
C PHE A 23 -12.39 -22.41 6.93
N ILE A 24 -12.65 -21.57 7.94
CA ILE A 24 -12.94 -20.14 7.71
C ILE A 24 -11.66 -19.38 7.35
N SER A 25 -10.49 -19.89 7.72
CA SER A 25 -9.17 -19.33 7.38
C SER A 25 -8.72 -19.59 5.94
N CYS A 26 -9.46 -20.37 5.13
CA CYS A 26 -9.00 -20.76 3.79
C CYS A 26 -9.74 -20.10 2.61
N ILE A 27 -10.65 -19.15 2.84
CA ILE A 27 -11.26 -18.37 1.75
C ILE A 27 -10.83 -16.90 1.91
N SER A 28 -9.75 -16.55 1.24
CA SER A 28 -9.34 -15.16 1.09
C SER A 28 -10.41 -14.39 0.29
N PRO A 29 -10.91 -13.24 0.78
CA PRO A 29 -11.88 -12.39 0.06
C PRO A 29 -11.42 -11.94 -1.33
N LEU A 30 -10.12 -12.07 -1.60
CA LEU A 30 -9.43 -11.70 -2.83
C LEU A 30 -9.77 -12.60 -4.04
N ARG A 31 -10.35 -13.79 -3.85
CA ARG A 31 -10.60 -14.74 -4.95
C ARG A 31 -11.90 -14.50 -5.71
N VAL A 32 -12.78 -13.64 -5.20
CA VAL A 32 -14.16 -13.57 -5.67
C VAL A 32 -14.58 -12.11 -5.82
N GLY A 33 -14.73 -11.63 -7.06
CA GLY A 33 -15.24 -10.28 -7.34
C GLY A 33 -16.65 -10.05 -6.77
N ILE A 34 -17.15 -8.81 -6.83
CA ILE A 34 -18.44 -8.38 -6.22
C ILE A 34 -19.62 -9.30 -6.59
N SER A 35 -19.66 -9.78 -7.84
CA SER A 35 -20.68 -10.73 -8.33
C SER A 35 -20.56 -12.11 -7.67
N GLY A 36 -19.34 -12.62 -7.52
CA GLY A 36 -19.13 -13.89 -6.86
C GLY A 36 -19.26 -13.79 -5.34
N LEU A 37 -18.96 -12.65 -4.71
CA LEU A 37 -19.22 -12.40 -3.29
C LEU A 37 -20.71 -12.46 -2.99
N ARG A 38 -21.56 -11.90 -3.89
CA ARG A 38 -23.02 -12.08 -3.83
C ARG A 38 -23.43 -13.54 -3.99
N SER A 39 -22.80 -14.28 -4.91
CA SER A 39 -23.07 -15.72 -5.11
C SER A 39 -22.66 -16.57 -3.91
N TYR A 40 -21.51 -16.29 -3.28
CA TYR A 40 -21.03 -16.95 -2.07
C TYR A 40 -21.93 -16.63 -0.87
N LEU A 41 -22.35 -15.37 -0.71
CA LEU A 41 -23.32 -14.98 0.32
C LEU A 41 -24.65 -15.69 0.11
N CYS A 42 -25.10 -15.86 -1.14
CA CYS A 42 -26.33 -16.58 -1.48
C CYS A 42 -26.20 -18.09 -1.20
N GLN A 43 -25.03 -18.69 -1.45
CA GLN A 43 -24.74 -20.09 -1.11
C GLN A 43 -24.64 -20.31 0.41
N ILE A 44 -24.01 -19.39 1.14
CA ILE A 44 -23.96 -19.40 2.61
C ILE A 44 -25.37 -19.22 3.17
N GLN A 45 -26.17 -18.30 2.63
CA GLN A 45 -27.60 -18.16 3.00
C GLN A 45 -28.40 -19.42 2.70
N GLY A 46 -28.19 -20.05 1.54
CA GLY A 46 -28.85 -21.29 1.15
C GLY A 46 -28.51 -22.46 2.08
N PHE A 47 -27.23 -22.64 2.39
CA PHE A 47 -26.74 -23.65 3.32
C PHE A 47 -27.28 -23.42 4.74
N LEU A 48 -27.31 -22.16 5.20
CA LEU A 48 -27.84 -21.79 6.51
C LEU A 48 -29.37 -21.91 6.60
N CYS A 49 -30.10 -21.63 5.51
CA CYS A 49 -31.55 -21.85 5.43
C CYS A 49 -31.90 -23.34 5.44
N TRP A 50 -31.11 -24.17 4.73
CA TRP A 50 -31.22 -25.63 4.79
C TRP A 50 -30.95 -26.15 6.21
N TRP A 51 -29.87 -25.68 6.86
CA TRP A 51 -29.50 -26.05 8.22
C TRP A 51 -30.53 -25.63 9.29
N ARG A 52 -31.23 -24.51 9.07
CA ARG A 52 -32.34 -24.05 9.91
C ARG A 52 -33.58 -24.93 9.78
N ARG A 53 -33.81 -25.49 8.58
CA ARG A 53 -34.93 -26.40 8.29
C ARG A 53 -34.77 -27.76 8.98
N GLU A 54 -33.52 -28.19 9.20
CA GLU A 54 -33.15 -29.44 9.89
C GLU A 54 -33.18 -29.35 11.44
N GLY A 55 -33.68 -28.26 12.02
CA GLY A 55 -34.00 -28.19 13.46
C GLY A 55 -32.82 -28.16 14.45
N LYS A 56 -31.56 -28.08 13.99
CA LYS A 56 -30.36 -28.13 14.85
C LYS A 56 -29.97 -26.82 15.55
N LEU A 57 -30.91 -25.89 15.73
CA LEU A 57 -30.63 -24.51 16.15
C LEU A 57 -31.07 -24.26 17.60
N VAL A 58 -30.38 -24.90 18.55
CA VAL A 58 -30.39 -24.48 19.96
C VAL A 58 -28.96 -24.10 20.32
N ARG A 59 -28.76 -22.80 20.60
CA ARG A 59 -27.48 -22.08 20.79
C ARG A 59 -26.69 -21.79 19.51
N SER A 60 -26.96 -20.64 18.88
CA SER A 60 -25.93 -19.61 18.64
C SER A 60 -26.53 -18.39 17.91
N ARG A 61 -27.32 -17.58 18.62
CA ARG A 61 -27.67 -16.22 18.16
C ARG A 61 -26.42 -15.33 18.12
N SER A 62 -25.42 -15.62 18.95
CA SER A 62 -24.16 -14.87 19.06
C SER A 62 -23.24 -15.03 17.85
N LEU A 63 -22.97 -16.26 17.36
CA LEU A 63 -22.16 -16.44 16.14
C LEU A 63 -22.81 -15.73 14.93
N TRP A 64 -24.14 -15.74 14.87
CA TRP A 64 -24.87 -15.15 13.75
C TRP A 64 -24.68 -13.63 13.67
N VAL A 65 -24.70 -12.97 14.83
CA VAL A 65 -24.39 -11.53 14.95
C VAL A 65 -22.92 -11.31 14.63
N GLU A 66 -22.00 -12.09 15.19
CA GLU A 66 -20.56 -11.87 15.04
C GLU A 66 -20.05 -12.03 13.60
N VAL A 67 -20.49 -13.07 12.88
CA VAL A 67 -20.14 -13.28 11.46
C VAL A 67 -20.77 -12.20 10.57
N ARG A 68 -22.05 -11.86 10.79
CA ARG A 68 -22.74 -10.84 10.00
C ARG A 68 -22.12 -9.45 10.22
N THR A 69 -21.77 -9.10 11.45
CA THR A 69 -21.14 -7.82 11.79
C THR A 69 -19.73 -7.74 11.22
N SER A 70 -18.97 -8.84 11.25
CA SER A 70 -17.63 -8.91 10.65
C SER A 70 -17.66 -8.76 9.12
N VAL A 71 -18.59 -9.44 8.43
CA VAL A 71 -18.72 -9.34 6.96
C VAL A 71 -19.22 -7.96 6.53
N ILE A 72 -20.22 -7.39 7.23
CA ILE A 72 -20.70 -6.03 6.95
C ILE A 72 -19.60 -5.00 7.23
N GLY A 73 -18.86 -5.15 8.34
CA GLY A 73 -17.70 -4.31 8.66
C GLY A 73 -16.64 -4.36 7.57
N LEU A 74 -16.29 -5.56 7.10
CA LEU A 74 -15.36 -5.75 5.98
C LEU A 74 -15.88 -5.11 4.69
N MET A 75 -17.16 -5.27 4.36
CA MET A 75 -17.78 -4.64 3.19
C MET A 75 -17.83 -3.12 3.28
N GLN A 76 -18.08 -2.56 4.47
CA GLN A 76 -18.08 -1.12 4.69
C GLN A 76 -16.67 -0.54 4.64
N LEU A 77 -15.66 -1.24 5.17
CA LEU A 77 -14.24 -0.89 5.03
C LEU A 77 -13.79 -0.95 3.56
N LEU A 78 -14.12 -2.01 2.84
CA LEU A 78 -13.85 -2.13 1.40
C LEU A 78 -14.57 -1.03 0.60
N SER A 79 -15.80 -0.70 0.94
CA SER A 79 -16.57 0.38 0.30
C SER A 79 -16.02 1.77 0.60
N LYS A 80 -15.61 2.05 1.85
CA LYS A 80 -14.94 3.31 2.23
C LYS A 80 -13.58 3.44 1.55
N ASN A 81 -12.78 2.38 1.49
CA ASN A 81 -11.49 2.37 0.79
C ASN A 81 -11.64 2.58 -0.72
N MET A 82 -12.67 1.98 -1.35
CA MET A 82 -12.97 2.24 -2.77
C MET A 82 -13.38 3.68 -3.08
N ARG A 83 -13.93 4.44 -2.11
CA ARG A 83 -14.27 5.87 -2.31
C ARG A 83 -13.05 6.80 -2.28
N MET A 84 -11.87 6.29 -1.92
CA MET A 84 -10.65 7.08 -1.77
C MET A 84 -9.61 6.83 -2.87
N ALA A 85 -9.66 5.67 -3.52
CA ALA A 85 -8.91 5.36 -4.73
C ALA A 85 -9.35 6.24 -5.92
N SER A 86 -8.44 6.50 -6.86
CA SER A 86 -8.72 7.29 -8.06
C SER A 86 -8.83 6.45 -9.34
N LEU A 87 -8.32 5.22 -9.32
CA LEU A 87 -8.34 4.34 -10.49
C LEU A 87 -9.76 4.11 -10.99
N ARG A 88 -10.01 4.41 -12.27
CA ARG A 88 -11.31 4.17 -12.91
C ARG A 88 -11.29 2.85 -13.66
N LEU A 89 -12.35 2.08 -13.51
CA LEU A 89 -12.56 0.83 -14.24
C LEU A 89 -13.63 1.06 -15.32
N PRO A 90 -13.52 0.41 -16.50
CA PRO A 90 -14.54 0.50 -17.53
C PRO A 90 -15.84 -0.20 -17.08
N ASP A 91 -16.98 0.23 -17.60
CA ASP A 91 -18.29 -0.36 -17.29
C ASP A 91 -18.37 -1.84 -17.69
N SER A 92 -17.74 -2.17 -18.82
CA SER A 92 -17.57 -3.55 -19.28
C SER A 92 -16.08 -3.90 -19.26
N ILE A 93 -15.72 -4.85 -18.41
CA ILE A 93 -14.35 -5.34 -18.27
C ILE A 93 -14.15 -6.53 -19.22
N PRO A 94 -13.25 -6.43 -20.22
CA PRO A 94 -12.88 -7.56 -21.07
C PRO A 94 -12.31 -8.74 -20.28
N SER A 95 -12.34 -9.94 -20.84
CA SER A 95 -11.71 -11.09 -20.19
C SER A 95 -10.19 -10.93 -20.13
N PRO A 96 -9.50 -11.56 -19.15
CA PRO A 96 -8.04 -11.54 -19.10
C PRO A 96 -7.39 -12.03 -20.40
N ALA A 97 -7.99 -13.00 -21.09
CA ALA A 97 -7.49 -13.48 -22.38
C ALA A 97 -7.58 -12.43 -23.49
N GLN A 98 -8.70 -11.69 -23.57
CA GLN A 98 -8.87 -10.59 -24.53
C GLN A 98 -7.89 -9.45 -24.26
N ASP A 99 -7.69 -9.09 -22.99
CA ASP A 99 -6.68 -8.10 -22.61
C ASP A 99 -5.27 -8.58 -22.97
N SER A 100 -4.93 -9.85 -22.66
CA SER A 100 -3.63 -10.44 -23.01
C SER A 100 -3.38 -10.44 -24.52
N GLU A 101 -4.40 -10.75 -25.34
CA GLU A 101 -4.29 -10.74 -26.79
C GLU A 101 -4.03 -9.34 -27.34
N ARG A 102 -4.82 -8.35 -26.89
CA ARG A 102 -4.62 -6.96 -27.28
C ARG A 102 -3.27 -6.41 -26.84
N LEU A 103 -2.82 -6.76 -25.63
CA LEU A 103 -1.50 -6.38 -25.13
C LEU A 103 -0.38 -7.02 -25.97
N ASN A 104 -0.53 -8.30 -26.35
CA ASN A 104 0.44 -8.96 -27.20
C ASN A 104 0.51 -8.30 -28.58
N LEU A 105 -0.63 -7.97 -29.20
CA LEU A 105 -0.69 -7.23 -30.47
C LEU A 105 -0.03 -5.85 -30.36
N ALA A 106 -0.32 -5.09 -29.29
CA ALA A 106 0.29 -3.78 -29.04
C ALA A 106 1.82 -3.85 -28.82
N LEU A 107 2.32 -5.01 -28.39
CA LEU A 107 3.74 -5.29 -28.17
C LEU A 107 4.40 -6.02 -29.37
N GLN A 108 3.69 -6.25 -30.48
CA GLN A 108 4.21 -6.89 -31.70
C GLN A 108 4.64 -5.86 -32.75
N GLY A 109 5.67 -6.19 -33.55
CA GLY A 109 6.09 -5.40 -34.72
C GLY A 109 7.21 -4.38 -34.48
N ARG A 110 7.44 -3.52 -35.49
CA ARG A 110 8.49 -2.47 -35.50
C ARG A 110 8.10 -1.21 -34.70
N GLY A 111 6.85 -1.08 -34.26
CA GLY A 111 6.36 0.02 -33.42
C GLY A 111 5.48 -0.52 -32.29
N VAL A 112 5.70 -0.03 -31.07
CA VAL A 112 4.92 -0.39 -29.87
C VAL A 112 3.75 0.57 -29.75
N ASP A 113 2.53 0.05 -29.63
CA ASP A 113 1.35 0.88 -29.36
C ASP A 113 1.22 1.13 -27.85
N GLU A 114 2.02 2.08 -27.36
CA GLU A 114 2.04 2.46 -25.94
C GLU A 114 0.66 2.98 -25.46
N GLN A 115 -0.17 3.54 -26.35
CA GLN A 115 -1.49 4.07 -25.99
C GLN A 115 -2.48 2.96 -25.66
N VAL A 116 -2.50 1.88 -26.47
CA VAL A 116 -3.32 0.70 -26.16
C VAL A 116 -2.90 0.07 -24.83
N ILE A 117 -1.59 0.00 -24.56
CA ILE A 117 -1.07 -0.53 -23.30
C ILE A 117 -1.57 0.31 -22.11
N VAL A 118 -1.49 1.64 -22.21
CA VAL A 118 -2.01 2.57 -21.18
C VAL A 118 -3.51 2.44 -21.00
N TRP A 119 -4.27 2.36 -22.10
CA TRP A 119 -5.72 2.26 -22.04
C TRP A 119 -6.18 0.97 -21.33
N ILE A 120 -5.50 -0.14 -21.58
CA ILE A 120 -5.77 -1.41 -20.90
C ILE A 120 -5.26 -1.34 -19.45
N LEU A 121 -3.96 -1.24 -19.24
CA LEU A 121 -3.35 -1.41 -17.90
C LEU A 121 -3.67 -0.28 -16.94
N GLY A 122 -3.84 0.95 -17.44
CA GLY A 122 -4.25 2.12 -16.64
C GLY A 122 -5.69 2.05 -16.14
N HIS A 123 -6.48 1.08 -16.59
CA HIS A 123 -7.88 0.87 -16.18
C HIS A 123 -8.14 -0.57 -15.73
N ARG A 124 -7.13 -1.23 -15.14
CA ARG A 124 -7.26 -2.54 -14.49
C ARG A 124 -6.76 -2.45 -13.06
N ASN A 125 -7.52 -3.00 -12.12
CA ASN A 125 -7.13 -3.07 -10.72
C ASN A 125 -6.11 -4.20 -10.47
N ALA A 126 -5.52 -4.24 -9.27
CA ALA A 126 -4.48 -5.21 -8.91
C ALA A 126 -4.89 -6.68 -9.19
N ILE A 127 -6.13 -7.05 -8.91
CA ILE A 127 -6.66 -8.41 -9.14
C ILE A 127 -6.68 -8.72 -10.65
N GLN A 128 -7.18 -7.79 -11.45
CA GLN A 128 -7.25 -7.94 -12.91
C GLN A 128 -5.85 -7.96 -13.53
N ARG A 129 -4.93 -7.10 -13.07
CA ARG A 129 -3.54 -7.09 -13.54
C ARG A 129 -2.86 -8.42 -13.26
N LYS A 130 -3.09 -9.02 -12.08
CA LYS A 130 -2.62 -10.37 -11.76
C LYS A 130 -3.19 -11.42 -12.72
N GLN A 131 -4.49 -11.42 -12.96
CA GLN A 131 -5.12 -12.34 -13.92
C GLN A 131 -4.55 -12.19 -15.33
N ILE A 132 -4.29 -10.95 -15.77
CA ILE A 132 -3.65 -10.66 -17.06
C ILE A 132 -2.23 -11.22 -17.09
N LYS A 133 -1.43 -11.03 -16.03
CA LYS A 133 -0.07 -11.61 -15.93
C LYS A 133 -0.11 -13.13 -16.10
N ASP A 134 -0.95 -13.80 -15.32
CA ASP A 134 -1.06 -15.27 -15.32
C ASP A 134 -1.55 -15.78 -16.67
N THR A 135 -2.57 -15.14 -17.24
CA THR A 135 -3.15 -15.53 -18.54
C THR A 135 -2.16 -15.28 -19.68
N TYR A 136 -1.44 -14.16 -19.67
CA TYR A 136 -0.42 -13.85 -20.68
C TYR A 136 0.71 -14.88 -20.66
N GLN A 137 1.19 -15.26 -19.48
CA GLN A 137 2.19 -16.31 -19.31
C GLN A 137 1.69 -17.67 -19.83
N GLN A 138 0.41 -17.99 -19.61
CA GLN A 138 -0.18 -19.24 -20.10
C GLN A 138 -0.29 -19.29 -21.63
N LEU A 139 -0.74 -18.20 -22.25
CA LEU A 139 -0.97 -18.09 -23.70
C LEU A 139 0.33 -17.98 -24.50
N TYR A 140 1.28 -17.17 -24.03
CA TYR A 140 2.49 -16.82 -24.80
C TYR A 140 3.78 -17.42 -24.25
N LYS A 141 3.72 -18.11 -23.10
CA LYS A 141 4.88 -18.70 -22.41
C LYS A 141 5.98 -17.67 -22.09
N GLU A 142 5.61 -16.40 -21.97
CA GLU A 142 6.50 -15.27 -21.72
C GLU A 142 5.92 -14.35 -20.65
N SER A 143 6.79 -13.74 -19.82
CA SER A 143 6.38 -12.74 -18.84
C SER A 143 6.05 -11.42 -19.50
N ILE A 144 4.81 -10.94 -19.30
CA ILE A 144 4.40 -9.63 -19.79
C ILE A 144 5.25 -8.50 -19.18
N ILE A 145 5.70 -8.63 -17.93
CA ILE A 145 6.56 -7.63 -17.28
C ILE A 145 7.91 -7.53 -18.01
N HIS A 146 8.52 -8.67 -18.35
CA HIS A 146 9.78 -8.71 -19.10
C HIS A 146 9.61 -8.10 -20.50
N ARG A 147 8.48 -8.37 -21.16
CA ARG A 147 8.20 -7.79 -22.48
C ARG A 147 7.96 -6.28 -22.44
N LEU A 148 7.23 -5.79 -21.44
CA LEU A 148 7.08 -4.35 -21.20
C LEU A 148 8.45 -3.70 -20.91
N GLN A 149 9.31 -4.37 -20.15
CA GLN A 149 10.67 -3.93 -19.88
C GLN A 149 11.55 -3.80 -21.12
N SER A 150 11.42 -4.71 -22.09
CA SER A 150 12.24 -4.68 -23.31
C SER A 150 11.74 -3.72 -24.38
N LYS A 151 10.45 -3.36 -24.35
CA LYS A 151 9.79 -2.59 -25.42
C LYS A 151 9.49 -1.13 -25.08
N LEU A 152 9.29 -0.77 -23.81
CA LEU A 152 8.87 0.58 -23.43
C LEU A 152 10.02 1.56 -23.19
N SER A 153 9.75 2.84 -23.44
CA SER A 153 10.63 3.98 -23.12
C SER A 153 10.80 4.20 -21.60
N SER A 154 11.93 4.79 -21.17
CA SER A 154 12.43 4.75 -19.77
C SER A 154 11.41 5.14 -18.67
N GLY A 155 10.74 6.29 -18.80
CA GLY A 155 9.80 6.79 -17.78
C GLY A 155 8.53 5.93 -17.71
N LEU A 156 7.89 5.68 -18.86
CA LEU A 156 6.71 4.83 -18.95
C LEU A 156 7.00 3.38 -18.52
N LYS A 157 8.15 2.84 -18.93
CA LYS A 157 8.64 1.52 -18.54
C LYS A 157 8.67 1.39 -17.02
N THR A 158 9.29 2.35 -16.33
CA THR A 158 9.42 2.32 -14.87
C THR A 158 8.04 2.33 -14.20
N ALA A 159 7.15 3.22 -14.62
CA ALA A 159 5.79 3.32 -14.08
C ALA A 159 4.98 2.03 -14.31
N MET A 160 5.04 1.46 -15.51
CA MET A 160 4.33 0.23 -15.87
C MET A 160 4.83 -0.99 -15.10
N ILE A 161 6.14 -1.14 -14.92
CA ILE A 161 6.70 -2.25 -14.14
C ILE A 161 6.20 -2.16 -12.70
N LEU A 162 6.32 -0.98 -12.08
CA LEU A 162 5.85 -0.79 -10.71
C LEU A 162 4.34 -1.10 -10.60
N TRP A 163 3.55 -0.62 -11.55
CA TRP A 163 2.09 -0.85 -11.56
C TRP A 163 1.68 -2.31 -11.72
N MET A 164 2.43 -3.08 -12.53
CA MET A 164 2.14 -4.50 -12.81
C MET A 164 2.55 -5.46 -11.69
N ASN A 165 3.51 -5.07 -10.84
CA ASN A 165 3.88 -5.85 -9.66
C ASN A 165 2.80 -5.74 -8.57
N GLU A 166 2.66 -6.78 -7.76
CA GLU A 166 1.76 -6.72 -6.60
C GLU A 166 2.27 -5.69 -5.60
N ALA A 167 1.39 -5.12 -4.77
CA ALA A 167 1.77 -4.00 -3.90
C ALA A 167 2.99 -4.30 -3.00
N PRO A 168 3.12 -5.50 -2.37
CA PRO A 168 4.31 -5.83 -1.59
C PRO A 168 5.59 -5.97 -2.42
N GLU A 169 5.49 -6.60 -3.60
CA GLU A 169 6.62 -6.75 -4.54
C GLU A 169 7.09 -5.40 -5.07
N ARG A 170 6.13 -4.53 -5.43
CA ARG A 170 6.39 -3.16 -5.89
C ARG A 170 7.18 -2.37 -4.85
N ASP A 171 6.77 -2.44 -3.59
CA ASP A 171 7.42 -1.70 -2.51
C ASP A 171 8.80 -2.31 -2.17
N ALA A 172 8.95 -3.64 -2.27
CA ALA A 172 10.27 -4.28 -2.16
C ALA A 172 11.23 -3.82 -3.27
N ILE A 173 10.75 -3.72 -4.52
CA ILE A 173 11.51 -3.18 -5.66
C ILE A 173 11.93 -1.72 -5.42
N LEU A 174 11.00 -0.90 -4.91
CA LEU A 174 11.27 0.50 -4.59
C LEU A 174 12.32 0.64 -3.47
N ALA A 175 12.21 -0.17 -2.41
CA ALA A 175 13.19 -0.20 -1.33
C ALA A 175 14.58 -0.61 -1.82
N ASN A 176 14.68 -1.67 -2.62
CA ASN A 176 15.95 -2.13 -3.17
C ASN A 176 16.58 -1.07 -4.09
N LYS A 177 15.78 -0.46 -4.97
CA LYS A 177 16.24 0.64 -5.83
C LYS A 177 16.79 1.82 -5.02
N ALA A 178 16.16 2.17 -3.90
CA ALA A 178 16.64 3.21 -2.99
C ALA A 178 17.97 2.84 -2.32
N LEU A 179 18.13 1.59 -1.89
CA LEU A 179 19.31 1.11 -1.16
C LEU A 179 20.54 0.92 -2.05
N LYS A 180 20.37 0.41 -3.28
CA LYS A 180 21.46 0.11 -4.22
C LYS A 180 21.99 1.33 -4.98
N ARG A 181 21.39 2.52 -4.81
CA ARG A 181 21.90 3.76 -5.40
C ARG A 181 23.24 4.15 -4.78
N LYS A 182 24.25 4.39 -5.64
CA LYS A 182 25.62 4.77 -5.23
C LYS A 182 25.66 6.04 -4.37
N ARG A 183 24.88 7.07 -4.75
CA ARG A 183 24.70 8.30 -3.96
C ARG A 183 23.30 8.32 -3.39
N LYS A 184 23.20 8.17 -2.07
CA LYS A 184 21.94 8.20 -1.35
C LYS A 184 21.56 9.65 -1.11
N LYS A 185 20.39 10.04 -1.63
CA LYS A 185 19.75 11.32 -1.32
C LYS A 185 18.66 11.06 -0.30
N ILE A 186 18.39 12.02 0.58
CA ILE A 186 17.34 11.91 1.62
C ILE A 186 15.99 11.49 1.02
N ASN A 187 15.59 12.07 -0.13
CA ASN A 187 14.33 11.75 -0.81
C ASN A 187 14.24 10.27 -1.25
N GLN A 188 15.36 9.58 -1.45
CA GLN A 188 15.37 8.15 -1.76
C GLN A 188 15.20 7.32 -0.49
N LEU A 189 15.75 7.76 0.64
CA LEU A 189 15.58 7.09 1.92
C LEU A 189 14.16 7.27 2.49
N GLN A 190 13.46 8.34 2.12
CA GLN A 190 12.03 8.53 2.42
C GLN A 190 11.15 7.38 1.92
N VAL A 191 11.56 6.65 0.88
CA VAL A 191 10.83 5.46 0.40
C VAL A 191 10.68 4.41 1.51
N LEU A 192 11.73 4.20 2.31
CA LEU A 192 11.70 3.26 3.43
C LEU A 192 10.74 3.73 4.52
N VAL A 193 10.71 5.03 4.78
CA VAL A 193 9.78 5.66 5.72
C VAL A 193 8.34 5.48 5.26
N GLU A 194 8.05 5.74 4.00
CA GLU A 194 6.71 5.59 3.43
C GLU A 194 6.22 4.14 3.49
N ILE A 195 7.07 3.19 3.13
CA ILE A 195 6.75 1.76 3.21
C ILE A 195 6.40 1.38 4.66
N ALA A 196 7.16 1.87 5.64
CA ALA A 196 6.98 1.53 7.05
C ALA A 196 5.84 2.30 7.75
N CYS A 197 5.60 3.56 7.37
CA CYS A 197 4.73 4.48 8.12
C CYS A 197 3.42 4.84 7.40
N ALA A 198 3.35 4.70 6.07
CA ALA A 198 2.17 5.03 5.27
C ALA A 198 1.40 3.79 4.77
N SER A 199 1.70 2.62 5.35
CA SER A 199 1.12 1.31 5.02
C SER A 199 0.61 0.60 6.27
N SER A 200 -0.22 -0.43 6.09
CA SER A 200 -0.64 -1.26 7.21
C SER A 200 0.51 -2.17 7.71
N PRO A 201 0.48 -2.61 8.98
CA PRO A 201 1.47 -3.55 9.53
C PRO A 201 1.55 -4.86 8.73
N ASP A 202 0.40 -5.37 8.27
CA ASP A 202 0.33 -6.58 7.45
C ASP A 202 0.96 -6.38 6.07
N HIS A 203 0.81 -5.19 5.48
CA HIS A 203 1.47 -4.85 4.22
C HIS A 203 2.99 -4.77 4.40
N LEU A 204 3.48 -4.12 5.47
CA LEU A 204 4.92 -4.07 5.76
C LEU A 204 5.51 -5.49 5.95
N MET A 205 4.79 -6.38 6.63
CA MET A 205 5.19 -7.78 6.75
C MET A 205 5.27 -8.47 5.38
N ALA A 206 4.27 -8.27 4.53
CA ALA A 206 4.28 -8.81 3.16
C ALA A 206 5.43 -8.24 2.32
N VAL A 207 5.79 -6.96 2.49
CA VAL A 207 6.92 -6.34 1.81
C VAL A 207 8.23 -7.00 2.21
N ARG A 208 8.43 -7.27 3.51
CA ARG A 208 9.64 -7.98 4.00
C ARG A 208 9.74 -9.37 3.41
N GLN A 209 8.64 -10.11 3.36
CA GLN A 209 8.59 -11.43 2.72
C GLN A 209 8.90 -11.36 1.22
N ALA A 210 8.32 -10.39 0.51
CA ALA A 210 8.61 -10.18 -0.91
C ALA A 210 10.07 -9.78 -1.14
N TYR A 211 10.65 -8.95 -0.27
CA TYR A 211 12.05 -8.54 -0.34
C TYR A 211 12.99 -9.74 -0.21
N CYS A 212 12.81 -10.57 0.82
CA CYS A 212 13.60 -11.81 0.98
C CYS A 212 13.47 -12.74 -0.22
N SER A 213 12.26 -12.86 -0.78
CA SER A 213 12.00 -13.72 -1.94
C SER A 213 12.67 -13.21 -3.22
N LEU A 214 12.79 -11.89 -3.39
CA LEU A 214 13.33 -11.26 -4.59
C LEU A 214 14.86 -11.09 -4.56
N TYR A 215 15.45 -10.91 -3.38
CA TYR A 215 16.85 -10.49 -3.24
C TYR A 215 17.72 -11.41 -2.38
N GLU A 216 17.16 -12.50 -1.86
CA GLU A 216 17.88 -13.50 -1.05
C GLU A 216 18.55 -12.92 0.22
N CYS A 217 18.09 -11.75 0.69
CA CYS A 217 18.49 -11.11 1.93
C CYS A 217 17.31 -10.37 2.57
N SER A 218 17.41 -10.05 3.85
CA SER A 218 16.41 -9.23 4.53
C SER A 218 16.55 -7.74 4.20
N LEU A 219 15.44 -7.01 4.27
CA LEU A 219 15.45 -5.56 4.10
C LEU A 219 16.32 -4.87 5.17
N GLU A 220 16.33 -5.42 6.38
CA GLU A 220 17.11 -4.98 7.54
C GLU A 220 18.63 -5.11 7.32
N GLU A 221 19.08 -6.26 6.81
CA GLU A 221 20.49 -6.50 6.46
C GLU A 221 20.93 -5.52 5.38
N ASP A 222 20.11 -5.36 4.34
CA ASP A 222 20.44 -4.49 3.22
C ASP A 222 20.48 -3.01 3.66
N ILE A 223 19.61 -2.58 4.58
CA ILE A 223 19.70 -1.25 5.23
C ILE A 223 21.02 -1.12 6.00
N THR A 224 21.36 -2.13 6.80
CA THR A 224 22.57 -2.15 7.62
C THR A 224 23.86 -2.07 6.80
N SER A 225 23.90 -2.74 5.64
CA SER A 225 25.07 -2.72 4.76
C SER A 225 25.19 -1.45 3.91
N ASN A 226 24.10 -0.70 3.71
CA ASN A 226 24.08 0.39 2.73
C ASN A 226 23.94 1.80 3.34
N ILE A 227 23.43 1.95 4.57
CA ILE A 227 23.10 3.24 5.17
C ILE A 227 24.12 3.63 6.27
N SER A 228 24.32 4.93 6.48
CA SER A 228 25.13 5.44 7.60
C SER A 228 24.53 5.06 8.96
N THR A 229 25.40 4.88 9.95
CA THR A 229 25.05 4.42 11.31
C THR A 229 23.99 5.29 11.99
N SER A 230 24.02 6.61 11.79
CA SER A 230 23.06 7.56 12.38
C SER A 230 21.62 7.36 11.92
N LEU A 231 21.40 6.95 10.66
CA LEU A 231 20.07 6.70 10.10
C LEU A 231 19.66 5.24 10.20
N GLN A 232 20.64 4.34 10.25
CA GLN A 232 20.44 2.90 10.26
C GLN A 232 19.54 2.47 11.43
N LYS A 233 19.81 2.95 12.65
CA LYS A 233 19.05 2.57 13.84
C LYS A 233 17.56 2.87 13.70
N LEU A 234 17.24 4.09 13.22
CA LEU A 234 15.87 4.52 12.97
C LEU A 234 15.23 3.68 11.86
N LEU A 235 15.89 3.57 10.70
CA LEU A 235 15.30 2.92 9.53
C LEU A 235 15.10 1.42 9.73
N VAL A 236 16.05 0.72 10.36
CA VAL A 236 15.89 -0.68 10.76
C VAL A 236 14.70 -0.81 11.71
N GLY A 237 14.63 0.02 12.76
CA GLY A 237 13.50 0.00 13.70
C GLY A 237 12.14 0.22 13.02
N LEU A 238 12.07 1.12 12.03
CA LEU A 238 10.84 1.36 11.28
C LEU A 238 10.44 0.14 10.44
N VAL A 239 11.35 -0.39 9.62
CA VAL A 239 11.01 -1.48 8.69
C VAL A 239 10.81 -2.83 9.39
N SER A 240 11.44 -3.05 10.55
CA SER A 240 11.25 -4.26 11.35
C SER A 240 9.95 -4.28 12.15
N SER A 241 9.26 -3.14 12.25
CA SER A 241 8.09 -2.99 13.12
C SER A 241 6.90 -3.85 12.65
N TYR A 242 6.15 -4.38 13.61
CA TYR A 242 4.80 -4.92 13.41
C TYR A 242 3.90 -4.30 14.46
N ARG A 243 3.40 -3.10 14.16
CA ARG A 243 2.68 -2.25 15.12
C ARG A 243 1.24 -2.70 15.21
N HIS A 244 0.80 -3.08 16.40
CA HIS A 244 -0.57 -3.53 16.59
C HIS A 244 -1.57 -2.39 16.38
N ASP A 245 -2.50 -2.56 15.44
CA ASP A 245 -3.46 -1.52 15.02
C ASP A 245 -4.72 -1.51 15.91
N ARG A 246 -4.53 -1.30 17.23
CA ARG A 246 -5.63 -1.10 18.19
C ARG A 246 -5.66 0.34 18.67
N GLU A 247 -6.85 0.92 18.70
CA GLU A 247 -7.14 2.30 19.17
C GLU A 247 -7.04 2.48 20.70
N LEU A 248 -6.10 1.78 21.36
CA LEU A 248 -5.85 1.96 22.79
C LEU A 248 -4.76 3.01 22.97
N VAL A 249 -5.13 4.13 23.59
CA VAL A 249 -4.26 5.28 23.85
C VAL A 249 -4.14 5.50 25.35
N ASP A 250 -2.90 5.61 25.83
CA ASP A 250 -2.57 6.05 27.18
C ASP A 250 -2.04 7.49 27.13
N PHE A 251 -2.84 8.44 27.63
CA PHE A 251 -2.50 9.86 27.61
C PHE A 251 -1.39 10.23 28.60
N ASN A 252 -1.25 9.51 29.71
CA ASN A 252 -0.16 9.77 30.67
C ASN A 252 1.18 9.36 30.05
N LEU A 253 1.20 8.20 29.40
CA LEU A 253 2.34 7.75 28.63
C LEU A 253 2.63 8.70 27.45
N ALA A 254 1.60 9.15 26.73
CA ALA A 254 1.75 10.08 25.61
C ALA A 254 2.40 11.41 26.06
N LYS A 255 2.00 11.93 27.22
CA LYS A 255 2.61 13.12 27.81
C LYS A 255 4.08 12.89 28.19
N SER A 256 4.37 11.79 28.90
CA SER A 256 5.75 11.45 29.28
C SER A 256 6.66 11.23 28.06
N GLU A 257 6.16 10.60 27.00
CA GLU A 257 6.90 10.40 25.75
C GLU A 257 7.12 11.71 24.99
N ALA A 258 6.13 12.63 25.02
CA ALA A 258 6.30 13.96 24.46
C ALA A 258 7.42 14.72 25.18
N ASP A 259 7.48 14.63 26.51
CA ASP A 259 8.53 15.27 27.31
C ASP A 259 9.92 14.71 26.97
N LYS A 260 10.05 13.38 26.84
CA LYS A 260 11.30 12.72 26.40
C LYS A 260 11.75 13.19 25.02
N ILE A 261 10.82 13.30 24.06
CA ILE A 261 11.14 13.77 22.72
C ILE A 261 11.60 15.23 22.77
N HIS A 262 10.93 16.07 23.57
CA HIS A 262 11.30 17.47 23.72
C HIS A 262 12.72 17.63 24.28
N GLU A 263 13.04 16.92 25.37
CA GLU A 263 14.36 16.94 25.98
C GLU A 263 15.46 16.52 24.97
N ALA A 264 15.19 15.49 24.16
CA ALA A 264 16.12 15.05 23.12
C ALA A 264 16.32 16.11 22.01
N ILE A 265 15.24 16.81 21.63
CA ILE A 265 15.30 17.91 20.65
C ILE A 265 16.12 19.09 21.20
N GLU A 266 15.89 19.52 22.44
CA GLU A 266 16.64 20.62 23.07
C GLU A 266 18.14 20.30 23.18
N LYS A 267 18.49 19.04 23.42
CA LYS A 267 19.87 18.56 23.47
C LYS A 267 20.49 18.28 22.10
N ASN A 268 19.75 18.46 21.01
CA ASN A 268 20.14 18.07 19.63
C ASN A 268 20.53 16.59 19.49
N GLN A 269 19.91 15.71 20.29
CA GLN A 269 20.13 14.26 20.31
C GLN A 269 18.99 13.51 19.63
N LEU A 270 18.77 13.79 18.35
CA LEU A 270 17.66 13.21 17.58
C LEU A 270 17.80 11.69 17.35
N ASP A 271 19.00 11.14 17.49
CA ASP A 271 19.32 9.72 17.41
C ASP A 271 19.22 9.00 18.77
N HIS A 272 18.80 9.70 19.82
CA HIS A 272 18.66 9.13 21.15
C HIS A 272 17.70 7.93 21.17
N ASP A 273 18.05 6.92 21.97
CA ASP A 273 17.38 5.63 22.05
C ASP A 273 15.88 5.76 22.34
N ASP A 274 15.50 6.65 23.26
CA ASP A 274 14.09 6.92 23.56
C ASP A 274 13.31 7.44 22.34
N VAL A 275 13.87 8.39 21.58
CA VAL A 275 13.20 8.97 20.39
C VAL A 275 12.99 7.88 19.34
N VAL A 276 14.05 7.14 19.04
CA VAL A 276 13.99 6.05 18.07
C VAL A 276 12.99 4.98 18.53
N TRP A 277 13.05 4.57 19.79
CA TRP A 277 12.18 3.54 20.33
C TRP A 277 10.70 3.95 20.31
N ILE A 278 10.37 5.17 20.73
CA ILE A 278 9.01 5.70 20.68
C ILE A 278 8.49 5.64 19.23
N LEU A 279 9.22 6.24 18.28
CA LEU A 279 8.79 6.36 16.90
C LEU A 279 8.72 5.03 16.14
N THR A 280 9.49 4.02 16.54
CA THR A 280 9.58 2.73 15.85
C THR A 280 8.66 1.65 16.42
N THR A 281 8.35 1.70 17.72
CA THR A 281 7.61 0.62 18.39
C THR A 281 6.15 0.94 18.67
N ARG A 282 5.82 2.22 18.90
CA ARG A 282 4.45 2.62 19.27
C ARG A 282 3.49 2.47 18.10
N ASN A 283 2.26 2.09 18.42
CA ASN A 283 1.17 2.08 17.45
C ASN A 283 0.84 3.52 17.00
N PHE A 284 0.21 3.65 15.83
CA PHE A 284 -0.02 4.97 15.24
C PHE A 284 -0.98 5.85 16.05
N PHE A 285 -1.95 5.27 16.77
CA PHE A 285 -2.87 6.03 17.62
C PHE A 285 -2.15 6.65 18.82
N GLN A 286 -1.31 5.85 19.50
CA GLN A 286 -0.48 6.33 20.60
C GLN A 286 0.47 7.43 20.12
N LEU A 287 1.15 7.23 18.98
CA LEU A 287 2.07 8.24 18.43
C LEU A 287 1.36 9.56 18.11
N ARG A 288 0.18 9.49 17.49
CA ARG A 288 -0.63 10.70 17.24
C ARG A 288 -1.01 11.40 18.53
N ALA A 289 -1.37 10.66 19.57
CA ALA A 289 -1.65 11.24 20.89
C ALA A 289 -0.39 11.89 21.49
N THR A 290 0.77 11.24 21.42
CA THR A 290 2.06 11.80 21.84
C THR A 290 2.36 13.12 21.12
N PHE A 291 2.14 13.19 19.80
CA PHE A 291 2.36 14.42 19.03
C PHE A 291 1.36 15.54 19.38
N VAL A 292 0.11 15.19 19.71
CA VAL A 292 -0.88 16.15 20.21
C VAL A 292 -0.47 16.69 21.58
N CYS A 293 -0.07 15.81 22.50
CA CYS A 293 0.44 16.21 23.83
C CYS A 293 1.67 17.10 23.71
N TYR A 294 2.61 16.77 22.81
CA TYR A 294 3.77 17.61 22.54
C TYR A 294 3.37 19.04 22.16
N LYS A 295 2.47 19.18 21.17
CA LYS A 295 2.01 20.49 20.72
C LYS A 295 1.30 21.27 21.82
N GLN A 296 0.56 20.59 22.70
CA GLN A 296 -0.15 21.23 23.82
C GLN A 296 0.79 21.68 24.92
N SER A 297 1.83 20.90 25.25
CA SER A 297 2.79 21.23 26.31
C SER A 297 3.77 22.33 25.90
N TYR A 298 4.19 22.34 24.63
CA TYR A 298 5.30 23.18 24.17
C TYR A 298 4.89 24.25 23.15
N GLU A 299 3.59 24.35 22.82
CA GLU A 299 3.00 25.32 21.89
C GLU A 299 3.61 25.34 20.47
N VAL A 300 4.48 24.39 20.15
CA VAL A 300 5.16 24.23 18.87
C VAL A 300 4.88 22.82 18.33
N ALA A 301 4.62 22.71 17.04
CA ALA A 301 4.45 21.40 16.42
C ALA A 301 5.79 20.65 16.39
N ILE A 302 5.77 19.36 16.70
CA ILE A 302 6.98 18.52 16.80
C ILE A 302 7.85 18.53 15.53
N ASP A 303 7.23 18.63 14.34
CA ASP A 303 7.94 18.72 13.06
C ASP A 303 8.67 20.06 12.89
N GLN A 304 8.12 21.14 13.43
CA GLN A 304 8.76 22.46 13.46
C GLN A 304 9.93 22.48 14.45
N ALA A 305 9.74 21.87 15.63
CA ALA A 305 10.77 21.76 16.65
C ALA A 305 12.00 20.97 16.15
N ILE A 306 11.78 19.84 15.47
CA ILE A 306 12.86 19.07 14.82
C ILE A 306 13.55 19.88 13.72
N ASN A 307 12.80 20.70 12.97
CA ASN A 307 13.38 21.53 11.93
C ASN A 307 14.31 22.62 12.51
N SER A 308 13.99 23.15 13.70
CA SER A 308 14.84 24.11 14.39
C SER A 308 16.08 23.51 15.05
N SER A 309 16.05 22.23 15.46
CA SER A 309 17.17 21.56 16.13
C SER A 309 18.29 21.09 15.18
N GLY A 310 18.17 21.34 13.88
CA GLY A 310 19.27 21.16 12.92
C GLY A 310 18.86 20.56 11.58
N ASN A 311 19.45 21.10 10.50
CA ASN A 311 19.18 20.74 9.10
C ASN A 311 19.95 19.46 8.66
N GLY A 312 19.89 18.39 9.45
CA GLY A 312 20.52 17.11 9.13
C GLY A 312 19.60 16.14 8.36
N ASP A 313 20.21 15.15 7.72
CA ASP A 313 19.49 14.05 7.05
C ASP A 313 18.51 13.36 8.00
N LEU A 314 18.92 13.16 9.28
CA LEU A 314 18.10 12.55 10.31
C LEU A 314 16.86 13.38 10.64
N GLY A 315 17.00 14.70 10.82
CA GLY A 315 15.87 15.60 11.06
C GLY A 315 14.87 15.56 9.91
N SER A 316 15.36 15.54 8.67
CA SER A 316 14.52 15.43 7.47
C SER A 316 13.75 14.09 7.40
N ILE A 317 14.41 12.99 7.77
CA ILE A 317 13.77 11.66 7.83
C ILE A 317 12.73 11.58 8.95
N LEU A 318 13.06 12.09 10.15
CA LEU A 318 12.14 12.13 11.30
C LEU A 318 10.88 12.95 11.00
N ARG A 319 11.03 14.10 10.34
CA ARG A 319 9.88 14.88 9.84
C ARG A 319 9.02 14.07 8.88
N GLY A 320 9.63 13.31 7.97
CA GLY A 320 8.92 12.38 7.09
C GLY A 320 8.17 11.29 7.85
N VAL A 321 8.77 10.73 8.90
CA VAL A 321 8.14 9.72 9.79
C VAL A 321 6.91 10.30 10.45
N ILE A 322 7.04 11.46 11.10
CA ILE A 322 5.93 12.15 11.77
C ILE A 322 4.82 12.46 10.78
N LEU A 323 5.16 13.01 9.61
CA LEU A 323 4.17 13.39 8.60
C LEU A 323 3.44 12.16 8.05
N CYS A 324 4.14 11.06 7.75
CA CYS A 324 3.52 9.81 7.31
C CYS A 324 2.57 9.22 8.37
N ILE A 325 2.94 9.29 9.66
CA ILE A 325 2.09 8.80 10.76
C ILE A 325 0.84 9.66 10.93
N VAL A 326 0.99 10.99 10.87
CA VAL A 326 -0.10 11.95 11.12
C VAL A 326 -1.05 12.03 9.93
N SER A 327 -0.50 12.24 8.73
CA SER A 327 -1.26 12.46 7.50
C SER A 327 -0.45 11.96 6.29
N PRO A 328 -0.56 10.66 5.95
CA PRO A 328 0.15 10.10 4.79
C PRO A 328 -0.28 10.78 3.49
N GLU A 329 -1.55 11.18 3.36
CA GLU A 329 -2.04 11.93 2.20
C GLU A 329 -1.33 13.28 1.99
N LYS A 330 -1.02 14.00 3.08
CA LYS A 330 -0.25 15.24 3.03
C LYS A 330 1.21 14.99 2.67
N HIS A 331 1.82 13.93 3.20
CA HIS A 331 3.18 13.52 2.82
C HIS A 331 3.28 13.29 1.31
N PHE A 332 2.38 12.49 0.73
CA PHE A 332 2.41 12.23 -0.72
C PHE A 332 2.09 13.48 -1.55
N ALA A 333 1.26 14.41 -1.07
CA ALA A 333 1.05 15.70 -1.72
C ALA A 333 2.34 16.54 -1.75
N GLU A 334 3.12 16.55 -0.67
CA GLU A 334 4.44 17.19 -0.60
C GLU A 334 5.46 16.53 -1.54
N VAL A 335 5.49 15.20 -1.59
CA VAL A 335 6.34 14.44 -2.52
C VAL A 335 6.02 14.81 -3.98
N ILE A 336 4.74 14.86 -4.34
CA ILE A 336 4.31 15.23 -5.70
C ILE A 336 4.73 16.67 -5.99
N LYS A 337 4.50 17.62 -5.08
CA LYS A 337 4.93 19.01 -5.25
C LYS A 337 6.44 19.12 -5.45
N ALA A 338 7.22 18.47 -4.60
CA ALA A 338 8.68 18.49 -4.67
C ALA A 338 9.20 17.85 -5.98
N SER A 339 8.49 16.86 -6.51
CA SER A 339 8.85 16.20 -7.77
C SER A 339 8.59 17.04 -9.02
N THR A 340 7.65 17.99 -8.95
CA THR A 340 7.22 18.82 -10.09
C THR A 340 7.79 20.23 -10.07
N VAL A 341 8.22 20.73 -8.90
CA VAL A 341 8.81 22.08 -8.75
C VAL A 341 10.29 22.05 -9.10
N GLY A 342 10.65 22.66 -10.25
CA GLY A 342 12.04 22.88 -10.68
C GLY A 342 12.21 22.76 -12.20
N TYR A 343 12.70 23.80 -12.86
CA TYR A 343 12.84 23.86 -14.32
C TYR A 343 13.87 22.85 -14.89
N TRP A 344 14.83 22.42 -14.06
CA TRP A 344 15.98 21.59 -14.46
C TRP A 344 16.09 20.23 -13.74
N THR A 345 15.25 19.94 -12.73
CA THR A 345 15.38 18.77 -11.85
C THR A 345 14.02 18.14 -11.54
N LYS A 346 13.28 17.70 -12.56
CA LYS A 346 12.07 16.90 -12.37
C LYS A 346 12.45 15.52 -11.82
N ASP A 347 11.87 15.15 -10.68
CA ASP A 347 12.08 13.83 -10.08
C ASP A 347 10.96 12.87 -10.50
N GLU A 348 11.07 12.36 -11.73
CA GLU A 348 10.08 11.42 -12.29
C GLU A 348 9.94 10.14 -11.45
N ASP A 349 11.02 9.69 -10.79
CA ASP A 349 11.01 8.52 -9.92
C ASP A 349 10.07 8.75 -8.72
N SER A 350 10.18 9.91 -8.05
CA SER A 350 9.32 10.27 -6.91
C SER A 350 7.87 10.52 -7.33
N LEU A 351 7.65 11.20 -8.47
CA LEU A 351 6.30 11.41 -9.02
C LEU A 351 5.62 10.09 -9.35
N THR A 352 6.33 9.22 -10.08
CA THR A 352 5.83 7.88 -10.45
C THR A 352 5.51 7.07 -9.21
N ARG A 353 6.43 7.02 -8.24
CA ARG A 353 6.24 6.29 -6.99
C ARG A 353 4.98 6.75 -6.26
N ALA A 354 4.83 8.04 -6.02
CA ALA A 354 3.69 8.58 -5.29
C ALA A 354 2.35 8.29 -6.00
N ILE A 355 2.30 8.39 -7.34
CA ILE A 355 1.06 8.12 -8.08
C ILE A 355 0.76 6.63 -8.12
N VAL A 356 1.73 5.79 -8.50
CA VAL A 356 1.53 4.36 -8.72
C VAL A 356 1.21 3.61 -7.42
N THR A 357 1.86 3.96 -6.30
CA THR A 357 1.61 3.27 -5.03
C THR A 357 0.27 3.66 -4.40
N ARG A 358 -0.22 4.88 -4.66
CA ARG A 358 -1.40 5.45 -3.98
C ARG A 358 -2.69 5.48 -4.82
N ALA A 359 -2.62 5.22 -6.12
CA ALA A 359 -3.77 5.24 -7.03
C ALA A 359 -4.94 4.34 -6.59
N GLU A 360 -4.65 3.19 -5.97
CA GLU A 360 -5.64 2.23 -5.47
C GLU A 360 -5.94 2.36 -3.97
N ILE A 361 -5.40 3.39 -3.29
CA ILE A 361 -5.48 3.55 -1.83
C ILE A 361 -6.23 4.84 -1.48
N ASP A 362 -5.60 6.01 -1.70
CA ASP A 362 -6.04 7.29 -1.15
C ASP A 362 -5.73 8.49 -2.04
N MET A 363 -5.46 8.28 -3.33
CA MET A 363 -5.15 9.36 -4.28
C MET A 363 -6.18 10.50 -4.29
N THR A 364 -7.46 10.22 -4.05
CA THR A 364 -8.49 11.28 -3.96
C THR A 364 -8.25 12.20 -2.76
N LYS A 365 -7.78 11.67 -1.62
CA LYS A 365 -7.37 12.48 -0.46
C LYS A 365 -6.10 13.26 -0.74
N ILE A 366 -5.12 12.64 -1.39
CA ILE A 366 -3.87 13.29 -1.80
C ILE A 366 -4.17 14.50 -2.69
N LYS A 367 -5.08 14.37 -3.66
CA LYS A 367 -5.56 15.50 -4.48
C LYS A 367 -6.15 16.63 -3.63
N GLY A 368 -6.96 16.28 -2.62
CA GLY A 368 -7.56 17.23 -1.70
C GLY A 368 -6.52 18.00 -0.88
N GLU A 369 -5.55 17.31 -0.29
CA GLU A 369 -4.45 17.96 0.45
C GLU A 369 -3.55 18.79 -0.47
N TYR A 370 -3.24 18.29 -1.67
CA TYR A 370 -2.47 19.02 -2.66
C TYR A 370 -3.12 20.36 -3.01
N PHE A 371 -4.45 20.36 -3.24
CA PHE A 371 -5.21 21.58 -3.53
C PHE A 371 -5.17 22.56 -2.36
N LYS A 372 -5.41 22.08 -1.12
CA LYS A 372 -5.34 22.93 0.09
C LYS A 372 -3.97 23.59 0.27
N MET A 373 -2.90 22.87 -0.06
CA MET A 373 -1.53 23.34 0.12
C MET A 373 -1.06 24.31 -0.97
N ASN A 374 -1.53 24.13 -2.21
CA ASN A 374 -0.94 24.78 -3.38
C ASN A 374 -1.92 25.62 -4.19
N ASN A 375 -3.21 25.64 -3.81
CA ASN A 375 -4.29 26.31 -4.53
C ASN A 375 -4.34 25.97 -6.04
N THR A 376 -3.89 24.76 -6.39
CA THR A 376 -3.79 24.23 -7.77
C THR A 376 -4.18 22.76 -7.78
N ASN A 377 -4.83 22.29 -8.85
CA ASN A 377 -5.20 20.88 -8.95
C ASN A 377 -3.99 20.03 -9.30
N LEU A 378 -3.86 18.88 -8.66
CA LEU A 378 -2.85 17.87 -8.97
C LEU A 378 -2.90 17.47 -10.45
N ASP A 379 -4.10 17.31 -11.01
CA ASP A 379 -4.31 16.95 -12.42
C ASP A 379 -3.69 17.96 -13.39
N ASP A 380 -3.78 19.25 -13.07
CA ASP A 380 -3.22 20.33 -13.90
C ASP A 380 -1.70 20.34 -13.85
N VAL A 381 -1.14 20.07 -12.66
CA VAL A 381 0.29 19.97 -12.44
C VAL A 381 0.88 18.77 -13.17
N VAL A 382 0.28 17.58 -13.05
CA VAL A 382 0.72 16.39 -13.82
C VAL A 382 0.59 16.64 -15.32
N ARG A 383 -0.50 17.27 -15.79
CA ARG A 383 -0.71 17.56 -17.21
C ARG A 383 0.34 18.51 -17.78
N ARG A 384 0.75 19.52 -17.00
CA ARG A 384 1.74 20.52 -17.40
C ARG A 384 3.16 19.97 -17.33
N ASP A 385 3.47 19.23 -16.26
CA ASP A 385 4.86 18.90 -15.93
C ASP A 385 5.31 17.53 -16.48
N THR A 386 4.41 16.78 -17.12
CA THR A 386 4.72 15.52 -17.82
C THR A 386 4.30 15.56 -19.29
N SER A 387 4.83 14.67 -20.12
CA SER A 387 4.55 14.65 -21.57
C SER A 387 4.33 13.22 -22.10
N GLY A 388 3.84 13.14 -23.34
CA GLY A 388 3.70 11.88 -24.07
C GLY A 388 2.76 10.85 -23.42
N VAL A 389 3.09 9.58 -23.63
CA VAL A 389 2.29 8.44 -23.14
C VAL A 389 2.47 8.23 -21.64
N TYR A 390 3.63 8.60 -21.08
CA TYR A 390 3.85 8.64 -19.64
C TYR A 390 2.86 9.57 -18.93
N LYS A 391 2.64 10.78 -19.45
CA LYS A 391 1.56 11.67 -18.96
C LYS A 391 0.21 10.96 -18.99
N SER A 392 -0.14 10.38 -20.13
CA SER A 392 -1.43 9.71 -20.32
C SER A 392 -1.63 8.59 -19.29
N PHE A 393 -0.57 7.84 -18.98
CA PHE A 393 -0.62 6.81 -17.95
C PHE A 393 -0.84 7.37 -16.55
N LEU A 394 -0.06 8.37 -16.13
CA LEU A 394 -0.25 8.99 -14.82
C LEU A 394 -1.63 9.63 -14.67
N MET A 395 -2.13 10.27 -15.72
CA MET A 395 -3.47 10.85 -15.78
C MET A 395 -4.55 9.77 -15.58
N ALA A 396 -4.35 8.56 -16.11
CA ALA A 396 -5.29 7.45 -15.95
C ALA A 396 -5.32 6.97 -14.49
N LEU A 397 -4.13 6.83 -13.88
CA LEU A 397 -4.00 6.40 -12.49
C LEU A 397 -4.61 7.39 -11.50
N ILE A 398 -4.46 8.70 -11.74
CA ILE A 398 -5.11 9.72 -10.93
C ILE A 398 -6.61 9.89 -11.28
N GLY A 399 -7.16 9.10 -12.21
CA GLY A 399 -8.59 9.11 -12.52
C GLY A 399 -9.05 10.35 -13.29
N ALA A 400 -8.19 10.98 -14.08
CA ALA A 400 -8.63 12.01 -15.02
C ALA A 400 -9.53 11.40 -16.10
N LYS A 401 -10.48 12.16 -16.65
CA LYS A 401 -11.12 11.78 -17.93
C LYS A 401 -10.06 12.05 -19.02
N ILE A 402 -9.57 10.99 -19.64
CA ILE A 402 -8.66 11.06 -20.78
C ILE A 402 -9.47 11.00 -22.06
#